data_AF-L8MWG0-F1
#
_entry.id   AF-L8MWG0-F1
#
_cell.length_a   1.000
_cell.length_b   1.000
_cell.length_c   1.000
_cell.angle_alpha   90.00
_cell.angle_beta   90.00
_cell.angle_gamma   90.00
#
_symmetry.space_group_name_H-M   'P 1'
#
loop_
_entity.id
_entity.type
_entity.pdbx_description
1 polymer ?
#
loop_
_entity_poly.entity_id
_entity_poly.type
_entity_poly.pdbx_seq_one_letter_code
_entity_poly.pdbx_strand_id
1 'polypeptide(L)' 'KILRWYTYRWRVEDFHKIFKSGCQCERYRLAAEGMKTLLGFLSVCAVELLQVTYLHRNQPDAPAVEILSPLQIQVLRLDS' A
#
# COMPACT_ATOMS: atom_id res chain seq x y z
N LYS A 1 -14.59 -15.43 19.73
CA LYS A 1 -13.33 -15.62 18.95
C LYS A 1 -13.57 -15.47 17.44
N ILE A 2 -14.53 -16.18 16.84
CA ILE A 2 -14.85 -16.11 15.40
C ILE A 2 -15.20 -14.67 14.95
N LEU A 3 -16.06 -13.96 15.69
CA LEU A 3 -16.45 -12.58 15.35
C LEU A 3 -15.25 -11.62 15.28
N ARG A 4 -14.30 -11.72 16.21
CA ARG A 4 -13.07 -10.89 16.21
C ARG A 4 -12.19 -11.18 15.00
N TRP A 5 -12.15 -12.40 14.48
CA TRP A 5 -11.43 -12.70 13.25
C TRP A 5 -12.14 -12.13 12.03
N TYR A 6 -13.47 -12.18 12.02
CA TYR A 6 -14.29 -11.68 10.92
C TYR A 6 -14.20 -10.16 10.77
N THR A 7 -13.96 -9.39 11.84
CA THR A 7 -13.77 -7.95 11.75
C THR A 7 -12.54 -7.56 10.93
N TYR A 8 -11.53 -8.43 10.84
CA TYR A 8 -10.34 -8.18 10.00
C TYR A 8 -10.57 -8.43 8.51
N ARG A 9 -11.71 -9.00 8.10
CA ARG A 9 -12.02 -9.28 6.68
C ARG A 9 -11.98 -8.02 5.82
N TRP A 10 -12.40 -6.88 6.37
CA TRP A 10 -12.40 -5.58 5.68
C TRP A 10 -11.00 -5.13 5.21
N ARG A 11 -9.92 -5.65 5.80
CA ARG A 11 -8.55 -5.30 5.38
C ARG A 11 -8.27 -5.63 3.92
N VAL A 12 -8.88 -6.69 3.38
CA VAL A 12 -8.73 -7.03 1.95
C VAL A 12 -9.44 -6.01 1.05
N GLU A 13 -10.50 -5.38 1.55
CA GLU A 13 -11.24 -4.34 0.82
C GLU A 13 -10.44 -3.03 0.81
N ASP A 14 -9.80 -2.67 1.93
CA ASP A 14 -8.84 -1.56 1.98
C ASP A 14 -7.68 -1.79 1.00
N PHE A 15 -7.12 -3.00 0.97
CA PHE A 15 -6.10 -3.38 0.00
C PHE A 15 -6.59 -3.17 -1.44
N HIS A 16 -7.77 -3.69 -1.81
CA HIS A 16 -8.32 -3.50 -3.15
C HIS A 16 -8.59 -2.04 -3.48
N LYS A 17 -9.03 -1.24 -2.49
CA LYS A 17 -9.22 0.21 -2.66
C LYS A 17 -7.90 0.91 -2.98
N ILE A 18 -6.84 0.62 -2.22
CA ILE A 18 -5.51 1.19 -2.49
C ILE A 18 -4.99 0.67 -3.84
N PHE A 19 -5.10 -0.61 -4.13
CA PHE A 19 -4.58 -1.19 -5.37
C PHE A 19 -5.27 -0.61 -6.61
N LYS A 20 -6.60 -0.50 -6.59
CA LYS A 20 -7.38 -0.02 -7.74
C LYS A 20 -7.42 1.50 -7.83
N SER A 21 -7.63 2.21 -6.73
CA SER A 21 -7.83 3.68 -6.73
C SER A 21 -6.59 4.46 -6.27
N GLY A 22 -5.73 3.89 -5.42
CA GLY A 22 -4.46 4.52 -5.04
C GLY A 22 -3.39 4.30 -6.12
N CYS A 23 -3.09 3.03 -6.40
CA CYS A 23 -2.12 2.61 -7.42
C CYS A 23 -2.69 2.62 -8.84
N GLN A 24 -4.00 2.85 -9.01
CA GLN A 24 -4.63 3.04 -10.32
C GLN A 24 -4.41 1.85 -11.28
N CYS A 25 -4.32 0.63 -10.74
CA CYS A 25 -3.87 -0.55 -11.49
C CYS A 25 -4.75 -0.87 -12.72
N GLU A 26 -6.02 -0.47 -12.70
CA GLU A 26 -6.98 -0.67 -13.80
C GLU A 26 -6.87 0.37 -14.93
N ARG A 27 -6.08 1.45 -14.76
CA ARG A 27 -5.90 2.50 -15.79
C ARG A 27 -4.86 2.14 -16.85
N TYR A 28 -3.94 1.25 -16.53
CA TYR A 28 -2.87 0.87 -17.44
C TYR A 28 -3.39 -0.02 -18.58
N ARG A 29 -2.74 0.04 -19.75
CA ARG A 29 -3.15 -0.67 -20.98
C ARG A 29 -1.94 -1.33 -21.64
N LEU A 30 -1.26 -2.21 -20.90
CA LEU A 30 -0.15 -3.02 -21.41
C LEU A 30 -0.67 -4.31 -22.06
N ALA A 31 0.17 -4.94 -22.89
CA ALA A 31 -0.07 -6.30 -23.36
C ALA A 31 -0.09 -7.29 -22.18
N ALA A 32 -0.71 -8.47 -22.36
CA ALA A 32 -1.02 -9.40 -21.26
C ALA A 32 0.17 -9.71 -20.34
N GLU A 33 1.35 -9.98 -20.89
CA GLU A 33 2.54 -10.28 -20.08
C GLU A 33 3.03 -9.05 -19.29
N GLY A 34 3.10 -7.88 -19.92
CA GLY A 34 3.46 -6.64 -19.23
C GLY A 34 2.45 -6.26 -18.14
N MET A 35 1.17 -6.56 -18.37
CA MET A 35 0.11 -6.32 -17.39
C MET A 35 0.30 -7.18 -16.13
N LYS A 36 0.65 -8.46 -16.26
CA LYS A 36 0.91 -9.34 -15.11
C LYS A 36 2.07 -8.81 -14.26
N THR A 37 3.18 -8.44 -14.89
CA THR A 37 4.35 -7.89 -14.19
C THR A 37 4.00 -6.59 -13.46
N LEU A 38 3.28 -5.68 -14.13
CA LEU A 38 2.85 -4.43 -13.52
C LEU A 38 1.91 -4.65 -12.32
N LEU A 39 0.91 -5.53 -12.45
CA LEU A 39 0.00 -5.86 -11.35
C LEU A 39 0.75 -6.46 -10.16
N GLY A 40 1.73 -7.34 -10.42
CA GLY A 40 2.61 -7.88 -9.39
C GLY A 40 3.33 -6.77 -8.62
N PHE A 41 4.01 -5.86 -9.34
CA PHE A 41 4.70 -4.73 -8.74
C PHE A 41 3.76 -3.81 -7.95
N LEU A 42 2.65 -3.37 -8.56
CA LEU A 42 1.69 -2.47 -7.91
C LEU A 42 1.01 -3.11 -6.69
N SER A 43 0.89 -4.44 -6.64
CA SER A 43 0.31 -5.13 -5.49
C SER A 43 1.22 -5.03 -4.26
N VAL A 44 2.54 -5.08 -4.44
CA VAL A 44 3.52 -4.85 -3.37
C VAL A 44 3.42 -3.40 -2.88
N CYS A 45 3.41 -2.44 -3.80
CA CYS A 45 3.24 -1.02 -3.45
C CYS A 45 1.94 -0.77 -2.67
N ALA A 46 0.84 -1.41 -3.05
CA ALA A 46 -0.44 -1.28 -2.35
C ALA A 46 -0.37 -1.83 -0.91
N VAL A 47 0.36 -2.92 -0.67
CA VAL A 47 0.58 -3.45 0.68
C VAL A 47 1.44 -2.50 1.51
N GLU A 48 2.52 -1.95 0.96
CA GLU A 48 3.36 -0.96 1.66
C GLU A 48 2.57 0.28 2.05
N LEU A 49 1.78 0.84 1.13
CA LEU A 49 0.88 1.97 1.41
C LEU A 49 -0.17 1.64 2.47
N LEU A 50 -0.69 0.41 2.46
CA LEU A 50 -1.63 -0.06 3.49
C LEU A 50 -0.95 -0.09 4.87
N GLN A 51 0.29 -0.59 4.95
CA GLN A 51 1.06 -0.60 6.20
C GLN A 51 1.30 0.83 6.73
N VAL A 52 1.71 1.77 5.87
CA VAL A 52 1.89 3.18 6.25
C VAL A 52 0.59 3.77 6.77
N THR A 53 -0.53 3.51 6.07
CA THR A 53 -1.86 3.97 6.49
C THR A 53 -2.24 3.45 7.88
N TYR A 54 -2.01 2.16 8.14
CA TYR A 54 -2.32 1.56 9.44
C TYR A 54 -1.38 2.02 10.55
N LEU A 55 -0.07 2.19 10.26
CA LEU A 55 0.87 2.70 11.24
C LEU A 55 0.48 4.11 11.66
N HIS A 56 0.24 5.01 10.71
CA HIS A 56 -0.17 6.38 11.01
C HIS A 56 -1.48 6.45 11.82
N ARG A 57 -2.46 5.59 11.52
CA ARG A 57 -3.73 5.54 12.28
C ARG A 57 -3.58 5.07 13.72
N ASN A 58 -2.63 4.18 14.00
CA ASN A 58 -2.46 3.59 15.33
C ASN A 58 -1.36 4.27 16.15
N GLN A 59 -0.35 4.83 15.49
CA GLN A 59 0.85 5.44 16.06
C GLN A 59 1.25 6.64 15.18
N PRO A 60 0.48 7.75 15.23
CA PRO A 60 0.67 8.88 14.31
C PRO A 60 2.04 9.55 14.46
N ASP A 61 2.63 9.50 15.66
CA ASP A 61 3.92 10.10 15.99
C ASP A 61 5.11 9.14 15.81
N ALA A 62 4.88 7.93 15.28
CA ALA A 62 5.94 6.96 15.02
C ALA A 62 6.97 7.53 14.03
N PRO A 63 8.28 7.37 14.28
CA PRO A 63 9.31 7.80 13.34
C PRO A 63 9.16 7.13 11.96
N ALA A 64 9.27 7.90 10.88
CA ALA A 64 9.15 7.40 9.51
C ALA A 64 10.16 6.27 9.18
N VAL A 65 11.30 6.23 9.87
CA VAL A 65 12.33 5.20 9.74
C VAL A 65 11.87 3.80 10.15
N GLU A 66 10.75 3.67 10.87
CA GLU A 66 10.19 2.36 11.24
C GLU A 66 9.58 1.62 10.05
N ILE A 67 9.17 2.34 9.00
CA ILE A 67 8.47 1.76 7.84
C ILE A 67 9.09 2.13 6.49
N LEU A 68 9.80 3.25 6.40
CA LEU A 68 10.44 3.71 5.17
C LEU A 68 11.95 3.50 5.25
N SER A 69 12.53 3.10 4.12
CA SER A 69 13.97 3.05 3.95
C SER A 69 14.59 4.45 3.99
N PRO A 70 15.89 4.60 4.34
CA PRO A 70 16.58 5.88 4.33
C PRO A 70 16.48 6.60 2.98
N LEU A 71 16.55 5.84 1.87
CA LEU A 71 16.42 6.38 0.53
C LEU A 71 15.01 6.95 0.26
N GLN A 72 13.95 6.21 0.63
CA GLN A 72 12.58 6.71 0.48
C GLN A 72 12.35 7.99 1.29
N ILE A 73 12.87 8.05 2.53
CA ILE A 73 12.79 9.26 3.36
C ILE A 73 13.54 10.42 2.72
N GLN A 74 14.72 10.17 2.18
CA GLN A 74 15.50 11.20 1.49
C GLN A 74 14.74 11.75 0.28
N VAL A 75 14.19 10.87 -0.57
CA VAL A 75 13.40 11.27 -1.75
C VAL A 75 12.19 12.11 -1.34
N LEU A 76 11.40 11.66 -0.36
CA LEU A 76 10.22 12.39 0.10
C LEU A 76 10.55 13.77 0.69
N ARG A 77 11.72 13.92 1.34
CA ARG A 77 12.20 15.20 1.89
C ARG A 77 12.70 16.17 0.82
N LEU A 78 13.09 15.70 -0.35
CA LEU A 78 13.54 16.55 -1.46
C LEU A 78 12.37 17.14 -2.24
N ASP A 79 11.24 16.42 -2.28
CA ASP A 79 10.02 16.82 -2.98
C ASP A 79 9.05 17.68 -2.12
N SER A 80 9.42 18.00 -0.88
CA SER A 80 8.64 18.85 0.06
C SER A 80 9.23 20.24 0.26
#